data_AF-A0A1Q2ZZK8-F1
#
_entry.id   AF-A0A1Q2ZZK8-F1
#
_cell.length_a   1.000
_cell.length_b   1.000
_cell.length_c   1.000
_cell.angle_alpha   90.00
_cell.angle_beta   90.00
_cell.angle_gamma   90.00
#
_symmetry.space_group_name_H-M   'P 1'
#
loop_
_entity.id
_entity.type
_entity.pdbx_description
1 polymer ?
#
loop_
_entity_poly.entity_id
_entity_poly.type
_entity_poly.pdbx_seq_one_letter_code
_entity_poly.pdbx_strand_id
1 'polypeptide(L)'
;MRGQVPKILNLFKTLFIALAIMAAVEWFKYGTMINYEWFHCSPEQESIGGPDSSVLKLWARGGPSCDKRGEYKTILKRISRDFEPNDEHLSFCIIENEKLPHVHYPVHEDKGEPGYSAYVGYNRDSELVQKMCGEHTIYNF
;
A
#
# COMPACT_ATOMS: atom_id res chain seq x y z
N MET A 1 -0.73 -46.17 35.53
CA MET A 1 -1.72 -46.50 34.48
C MET A 1 -1.80 -45.31 33.52
N ARG A 2 -1.33 -45.45 32.27
CA ARG A 2 -1.47 -44.39 31.25
C ARG A 2 -2.95 -44.31 30.88
N GLY A 3 -3.64 -43.29 31.39
CA GLY A 3 -5.06 -43.07 31.13
C GLY A 3 -5.33 -42.93 29.63
N GLN A 4 -6.04 -43.89 29.06
CA GLN A 4 -6.57 -43.77 27.71
C GLN A 4 -7.62 -42.66 27.73
N VAL A 5 -7.25 -41.48 27.25
CA VAL A 5 -8.25 -40.47 26.85
C VAL A 5 -9.20 -41.17 25.88
N PRO A 6 -10.54 -41.06 26.06
CA PRO A 6 -11.50 -41.74 25.19
C PRO A 6 -11.18 -41.45 23.73
N LYS A 7 -11.18 -42.47 22.86
CA LYS A 7 -10.80 -42.34 21.44
C LYS A 7 -11.56 -41.19 20.74
N ILE A 8 -12.80 -40.96 21.15
CA ILE A 8 -13.66 -39.86 20.70
C ILE A 8 -13.10 -38.48 21.09
N LEU A 9 -12.60 -38.32 22.31
CA LEU A 9 -11.97 -37.08 22.77
C LEU A 9 -10.68 -36.79 22.00
N ASN A 10 -9.89 -37.81 21.66
CA ASN A 10 -8.73 -37.63 20.81
C ASN A 10 -9.14 -37.23 19.38
N LEU A 11 -10.19 -37.82 18.83
CA LEU A 11 -10.73 -37.42 17.52
C LEU A 11 -11.16 -35.95 17.50
N PHE A 12 -11.92 -35.50 18.50
CA PHE A 12 -12.31 -34.09 18.61
C PHE A 12 -11.10 -33.16 18.74
N LYS A 13 -10.13 -33.52 19.59
CA LYS A 13 -8.88 -32.73 19.71
C LYS A 13 -8.16 -32.60 18.38
N THR A 14 -7.99 -33.70 17.65
CA THR A 14 -7.33 -33.69 16.34
C THR A 14 -8.11 -32.86 15.32
N LEU A 15 -9.44 -32.98 15.27
CA LEU A 15 -10.29 -32.19 14.38
C LEU A 15 -10.19 -30.69 14.68
N PHE A 16 -10.28 -30.30 15.94
CA PHE A 16 -10.14 -28.89 16.34
C PHE A 16 -8.77 -28.32 16.00
N ILE A 17 -7.70 -29.08 16.21
CA ILE A 17 -6.34 -28.67 15.84
C ILE A 17 -6.25 -28.48 14.31
N ALA A 18 -6.76 -29.42 13.52
CA ALA A 18 -6.75 -29.31 12.06
C ALA A 18 -7.53 -28.07 11.58
N LEU A 19 -8.72 -27.83 12.13
CA LEU A 19 -9.53 -26.65 11.81
C LEU A 19 -8.83 -25.34 12.21
N ALA A 20 -8.20 -25.30 13.38
CA ALA A 20 -7.43 -24.13 13.83
C ALA A 20 -6.24 -23.83 12.91
N ILE A 21 -5.52 -24.85 12.43
CA ILE A 21 -4.42 -24.68 11.48
C ILE A 21 -4.95 -24.14 10.14
N MET A 22 -6.03 -24.71 9.62
CA MET A 22 -6.64 -24.21 8.37
C MET A 22 -7.10 -22.75 8.51
N ALA A 23 -7.76 -22.42 9.63
CA ALA A 23 -8.18 -21.05 9.91
C ALA A 23 -6.99 -20.09 10.00
N ALA A 24 -5.88 -20.50 10.64
CA ALA A 24 -4.67 -19.68 10.73
C ALA A 24 -4.02 -19.44 9.36
N VAL A 25 -3.97 -20.46 8.50
CA VAL A 25 -3.41 -20.34 7.14
C VAL A 25 -4.27 -19.41 6.27
N GLU A 26 -5.59 -19.56 6.31
CA GLU A 26 -6.50 -18.69 5.56
C GLU A 26 -6.47 -17.25 6.10
N TRP A 27 -6.43 -17.07 7.42
CA TRP A 27 -6.23 -15.77 8.03
C TRP A 27 -4.93 -15.11 7.57
N PHE A 28 -3.82 -15.86 7.54
CA PHE A 28 -2.55 -15.36 7.07
C PHE A 28 -2.59 -14.94 5.60
N LYS A 29 -3.16 -15.77 4.71
CA LYS A 29 -3.33 -15.43 3.29
C LYS A 29 -4.17 -14.17 3.09
N TYR A 30 -5.28 -14.06 3.81
CA TYR A 30 -6.15 -12.89 3.73
C TYR A 30 -5.43 -11.63 4.26
N GLY A 31 -4.70 -11.77 5.36
CA GLY A 31 -3.88 -10.70 5.93
C GLY A 31 -2.79 -10.21 4.99
N THR A 32 -2.06 -11.12 4.32
CA THR A 32 -1.01 -10.74 3.35
C THR A 32 -1.59 -10.16 2.07
N MET A 33 -2.77 -10.59 1.63
CA MET A 33 -3.46 -10.00 0.47
C MET A 33 -3.84 -8.54 0.74
N ILE A 34 -4.40 -8.23 1.92
CA ILE A 34 -4.80 -6.85 2.27
C ILE A 34 -3.59 -5.94 2.46
N ASN A 35 -2.57 -6.46 3.13
CA ASN A 35 -1.36 -5.73 3.51
C ASN A 35 -0.20 -5.98 2.54
N TYR A 36 -0.48 -6.39 1.31
CA TYR A 36 0.55 -6.72 0.32
C TYR A 36 1.55 -5.57 0.12
N GLU A 37 1.07 -4.33 0.16
CA GLU A 37 1.89 -3.12 0.15
C GLU A 37 2.94 -3.10 1.27
N TRP A 38 2.57 -3.52 2.49
CA TRP A 38 3.47 -3.51 3.64
C TRP A 38 4.61 -4.53 3.53
N PHE A 39 4.39 -5.60 2.77
CA PHE A 39 5.39 -6.66 2.58
C PHE A 39 6.25 -6.46 1.33
N HIS A 40 5.70 -5.81 0.29
CA HIS A 40 6.35 -5.74 -1.00
C HIS A 40 6.71 -4.33 -1.43
N CYS A 41 5.86 -3.34 -1.16
CA CYS A 41 5.91 -1.99 -1.73
C CYS A 41 5.36 -0.98 -0.71
N SER A 42 6.18 -0.64 0.27
CA SER A 42 5.82 0.26 1.36
C SER A 42 5.58 1.67 0.83
N PRO A 43 4.41 2.28 1.11
CA PRO A 43 4.17 3.67 0.78
C PRO A 43 4.92 4.59 1.74
N GLU A 44 5.47 5.66 1.19
CA GLU A 44 6.07 6.77 1.92
C GLU A 44 5.30 8.04 1.58
N GLN A 45 5.21 8.96 2.55
CA GLN A 45 4.46 10.19 2.42
C GLN A 45 5.18 11.36 3.09
N GLU A 46 5.08 12.52 2.47
CA GLU A 46 5.62 13.78 2.96
C GLU A 46 4.57 14.87 2.82
N SER A 47 4.28 15.58 3.91
CA SER A 47 3.37 16.72 3.88
C SER A 47 4.02 17.90 3.17
N ILE A 48 3.31 18.50 2.22
CA ILE A 48 3.77 19.65 1.45
C ILE A 48 2.96 20.88 1.85
N GLY A 49 3.64 21.97 2.20
CA GLY A 49 3.02 23.24 2.57
C GLY A 49 3.06 23.52 4.08
N GLY A 50 2.09 24.30 4.55
CA GLY A 50 1.96 24.67 5.96
C GLY A 50 1.28 23.59 6.82
N PRO A 51 1.15 23.82 8.15
CA PRO A 51 0.55 22.87 9.09
C PRO A 51 -0.89 22.44 8.74
N ASP A 52 -1.64 23.31 8.07
CA ASP A 52 -3.05 23.10 7.70
C ASP A 52 -3.25 22.55 6.28
N SER A 53 -2.16 22.36 5.53
CA SER A 53 -2.19 21.86 4.15
C SER A 53 -2.61 20.40 4.10
N SER A 54 -3.55 20.09 3.22
CA SER A 54 -3.95 18.70 2.90
C SER A 54 -3.02 18.02 1.90
N VAL A 55 -2.06 18.74 1.33
CA VAL A 55 -1.24 18.23 0.22
C VAL A 55 -0.20 17.25 0.73
N LEU A 56 -0.21 16.05 0.18
CA LEU A 56 0.77 15.01 0.40
C LEU A 56 1.52 14.70 -0.89
N LYS A 57 2.84 14.56 -0.77
CA LYS A 57 3.66 13.85 -1.74
C LYS A 57 3.70 12.38 -1.35
N LEU A 58 3.33 11.51 -2.28
CA LEU A 58 3.28 10.06 -2.10
C LEU A 58 4.25 9.37 -3.06
N TRP A 59 4.94 8.35 -2.58
CA TRP A 59 5.66 7.40 -3.41
C TRP A 59 5.66 6.03 -2.73
N ALA A 60 6.14 5.01 -3.42
CA ALA A 60 6.26 3.68 -2.83
C ALA A 60 7.62 3.07 -3.15
N ARG A 61 8.19 2.35 -2.19
CA ARG A 61 9.48 1.65 -2.32
C ARG A 61 9.40 0.31 -1.60
N GLY A 62 10.24 -0.64 -1.97
CA GLY A 62 10.21 -1.94 -1.32
C GLY A 62 11.15 -2.95 -1.95
N GLY A 63 10.82 -4.23 -1.79
CA GLY A 63 11.63 -5.33 -2.28
C GLY A 63 11.52 -5.54 -3.80
N PRO A 64 12.10 -6.63 -4.31
CA PRO A 64 12.12 -6.93 -5.75
C PRO A 64 10.75 -6.97 -6.43
N SER A 65 9.68 -7.24 -5.69
CA SER A 65 8.31 -7.32 -6.21
C SER A 65 7.63 -5.96 -6.38
N CYS A 66 8.23 -4.88 -5.89
CA CYS A 66 7.74 -3.51 -6.05
C CYS A 66 8.41 -2.91 -7.29
N ASP A 67 7.96 -3.29 -8.48
CA ASP A 67 8.32 -2.61 -9.73
C ASP A 67 7.46 -1.35 -9.93
N LYS A 68 7.61 -0.66 -11.07
CA LYS A 68 6.80 0.53 -11.41
C LYS A 68 5.30 0.27 -11.28
N ARG A 69 4.84 -0.93 -11.67
CA ARG A 69 3.42 -1.31 -11.59
C ARG A 69 2.97 -1.46 -10.13
N GLY A 70 3.78 -2.10 -9.29
CA GLY A 70 3.54 -2.23 -7.86
C GLY A 70 3.47 -0.87 -7.17
N GLU A 71 4.38 0.04 -7.51
CA GLU A 71 4.40 1.41 -6.98
C GLU A 71 3.15 2.19 -7.36
N TYR A 72 2.80 2.20 -8.65
CA TYR A 72 1.60 2.88 -9.16
C TYR A 72 0.32 2.40 -8.46
N LYS A 73 0.16 1.08 -8.33
CA LYS A 73 -0.99 0.49 -7.61
C LYS A 73 -1.03 0.89 -6.14
N THR A 74 0.13 0.93 -5.50
CA THR A 74 0.24 1.31 -4.09
C THR A 74 -0.13 2.77 -3.88
N ILE A 75 0.39 3.67 -4.72
CA ILE A 75 0.08 5.10 -4.69
C ILE A 75 -1.42 5.32 -4.86
N LEU A 76 -2.05 4.73 -5.88
CA LEU A 76 -3.50 4.84 -6.09
C LEU A 76 -4.32 4.31 -4.92
N LYS A 77 -3.91 3.16 -4.35
CA LYS A 77 -4.58 2.59 -3.19
C LYS A 77 -4.48 3.52 -1.97
N ARG A 78 -3.36 4.21 -1.79
CA ARG A 78 -3.21 5.20 -0.70
C ARG A 78 -4.04 6.44 -0.93
N ILE A 79 -4.05 6.99 -2.15
CA ILE A 79 -4.93 8.12 -2.49
C ILE A 79 -6.38 7.80 -2.16
N SER A 80 -6.87 6.63 -2.59
CA SER A 80 -8.26 6.20 -2.35
C SER A 80 -8.59 5.79 -0.90
N ARG A 81 -7.59 5.47 -0.07
CA ARG A 81 -7.80 5.08 1.33
C ARG A 81 -7.64 6.25 2.29
N ASP A 82 -6.67 7.12 2.01
CA ASP A 82 -6.23 8.16 2.94
C ASP A 82 -7.00 9.48 2.74
N PHE A 83 -7.65 9.65 1.58
CA PHE A 83 -8.56 10.76 1.31
C PHE A 83 -9.98 10.20 1.16
N GLU A 84 -10.93 10.81 1.86
CA GLU A 84 -12.34 10.43 1.83
C GLU A 84 -13.10 11.39 0.88
N PRO A 85 -13.51 10.94 -0.33
CA PRO A 85 -14.17 11.81 -1.30
C PRO A 85 -15.51 12.39 -0.81
N ASN A 86 -16.12 11.77 0.21
CA ASN A 86 -17.35 12.29 0.83
C ASN A 86 -17.10 13.52 1.72
N ASP A 87 -15.87 13.72 2.20
CA ASP A 87 -15.52 14.89 3.03
C ASP A 87 -15.26 16.11 2.14
N GLU A 88 -14.42 15.96 1.12
CA GLU A 88 -14.08 17.00 0.17
C GLU A 88 -13.56 16.38 -1.13
N HIS A 89 -13.86 16.99 -2.29
CA HIS A 89 -13.27 16.59 -3.56
C HIS A 89 -11.74 16.76 -3.52
N LEU A 90 -11.04 15.86 -4.21
CA LEU A 90 -9.59 15.84 -4.24
C LEU A 90 -9.05 15.95 -5.65
N SER A 91 -7.89 16.59 -5.78
CA SER A 91 -7.09 16.65 -6.99
C SER A 91 -5.77 15.93 -6.77
N PHE A 92 -5.31 15.19 -7.78
CA PHE A 92 -4.01 14.54 -7.73
C PHE A 92 -3.36 14.41 -9.10
N CYS A 93 -2.04 14.27 -9.13
CA CYS A 93 -1.29 13.84 -10.30
C CYS A 93 -0.35 12.69 -9.94
N ILE A 94 -0.01 11.88 -10.95
CA ILE A 94 0.99 10.82 -10.83
C ILE A 94 2.08 11.10 -11.87
N ILE A 95 3.32 11.16 -11.40
CA ILE A 95 4.51 11.53 -12.16
C ILE A 95 5.40 10.30 -12.27
N GLU A 96 5.65 9.86 -13.51
CA GLU A 96 6.58 8.77 -13.78
C GLU A 96 8.02 9.25 -13.76
N ASN A 97 8.91 8.46 -13.16
CA ASN A 97 10.34 8.63 -13.31
C ASN A 97 10.82 7.88 -14.56
N GLU A 98 10.96 8.59 -15.68
CA GLU A 98 11.38 8.02 -16.96
C GLU A 98 12.83 7.52 -16.97
N LYS A 99 13.65 7.91 -15.97
CA LYS A 99 15.04 7.44 -15.85
C LYS A 99 15.13 5.97 -15.46
N LEU A 100 14.04 5.40 -14.92
CA LEU A 100 14.00 4.03 -14.44
C LEU A 100 13.27 3.12 -15.44
N PRO A 101 13.76 1.88 -15.66
CA PRO A 101 13.01 0.90 -16.43
C PRO A 101 11.71 0.50 -15.72
N HIS A 102 10.76 -0.06 -16.49
CA HIS A 102 9.48 -0.56 -15.94
C HIS A 102 9.69 -1.57 -14.81
N VAL A 103 10.63 -2.49 -15.00
CA VAL A 103 11.08 -3.41 -13.96
C VAL A 103 12.43 -2.88 -13.46
N HIS A 104 12.44 -2.36 -12.24
CA HIS A 104 13.66 -1.93 -11.56
C HIS A 104 13.72 -2.62 -10.20
N TYR A 105 14.83 -3.32 -9.97
CA TYR A 105 15.09 -4.03 -8.73
C TYR A 105 16.00 -3.19 -7.83
N PRO A 106 15.94 -3.38 -6.51
CA PRO A 106 16.87 -2.73 -5.61
C PRO A 106 18.32 -3.01 -6.00
N VAL A 107 19.16 -1.96 -6.03
CA VAL A 107 20.60 -2.11 -6.19
C VAL A 107 21.18 -2.20 -4.78
N HIS A 108 21.28 -3.42 -4.26
CA HIS A 108 21.61 -3.74 -2.86
C HIS A 108 20.46 -3.44 -1.88
N GLU A 109 20.75 -2.91 -0.68
CA GLU A 109 19.77 -2.66 0.38
C GLU A 109 18.89 -1.43 0.13
N ASP A 110 19.34 -0.51 -0.73
CA ASP A 110 18.60 0.69 -1.08
C ASP A 110 18.02 0.55 -2.49
N LYS A 111 16.69 0.68 -2.61
CA LYS A 111 16.01 0.57 -3.89
C LYS A 111 16.30 1.77 -4.81
N GLY A 112 16.80 2.87 -4.26
CA GLY A 112 17.10 4.10 -5.01
C GLY A 112 15.84 4.92 -5.26
N GLU A 113 15.82 5.65 -6.38
CA GLU A 113 14.69 6.52 -6.73
C GLU A 113 13.40 5.71 -6.97
N PRO A 114 12.21 6.24 -6.62
CA PRO A 114 10.95 5.59 -6.94
C PRO A 114 10.65 5.74 -8.43
N GLY A 115 10.00 4.75 -9.01
CA GLY A 115 9.52 4.78 -10.39
C GLY A 115 8.30 5.66 -10.60
N TYR A 116 7.51 5.91 -9.54
CA TYR A 116 6.42 6.89 -9.53
C TYR A 116 6.42 7.73 -8.26
N SER A 117 5.99 8.98 -8.40
CA SER A 117 5.60 9.85 -7.29
C SER A 117 4.25 10.49 -7.60
N ALA A 118 3.52 10.92 -6.59
CA ALA A 118 2.25 11.59 -6.75
C ALA A 118 2.14 12.77 -5.80
N TYR A 119 1.41 13.78 -6.22
CA TYR A 119 0.93 14.85 -5.35
C TYR A 119 -0.59 14.77 -5.30
N VAL A 120 -1.15 14.79 -4.10
CA VAL A 120 -2.59 14.70 -3.85
C VAL A 120 -2.95 15.67 -2.75
N GLY A 121 -4.10 16.32 -2.86
CA GLY A 121 -4.67 17.18 -1.83
C GLY A 121 -6.15 17.40 -2.08
N TYR A 122 -6.84 17.92 -1.06
CA TYR A 122 -8.21 18.37 -1.22
C TYR A 122 -8.27 19.66 -2.04
N ASN A 123 -9.43 19.94 -2.63
CA ASN A 123 -9.62 21.08 -3.55
C ASN A 123 -9.34 22.45 -2.91
N ARG A 124 -9.46 22.60 -1.59
CA ARG A 124 -9.01 23.81 -0.87
C ARG A 124 -7.55 24.17 -1.10
N ASP A 125 -6.71 23.17 -1.41
CA ASP A 125 -5.27 23.32 -1.70
C ASP A 125 -4.96 23.06 -3.19
N SER A 126 -5.97 23.17 -4.08
CA SER A 126 -5.83 22.84 -5.51
C SER A 126 -4.72 23.63 -6.21
N GLU A 127 -4.50 24.89 -5.82
CA GLU A 127 -3.42 25.73 -6.36
C GLU A 127 -2.04 25.14 -6.04
N LEU A 128 -1.87 24.61 -4.82
CA LEU A 128 -0.63 23.97 -4.40
C LEU A 128 -0.44 22.64 -5.13
N VAL A 129 -1.49 21.83 -5.27
CA VAL A 129 -1.44 20.60 -6.08
C VAL A 129 -1.05 20.94 -7.53
N GLN A 130 -1.70 21.92 -8.15
CA GLN A 130 -1.39 22.35 -9.51
C GLN A 130 0.06 22.81 -9.67
N LYS A 131 0.56 23.59 -8.70
CA LYS A 131 1.96 24.00 -8.68
C LYS A 131 2.93 22.81 -8.58
N MET A 132 2.63 21.83 -7.74
CA MET A 132 3.50 20.65 -7.56
C MET A 132 3.42 19.68 -8.75
N CYS A 133 2.25 19.58 -9.38
CA CYS A 133 2.04 18.76 -10.57
C CYS A 133 2.65 19.37 -11.84
N GLY A 134 2.89 20.69 -11.87
CA GLY A 134 3.50 21.35 -13.01
C GLY A 134 2.69 21.14 -14.30
N GLU A 135 3.32 20.56 -15.32
CA GLU A 135 2.69 20.26 -16.62
C GLU A 135 2.01 18.87 -16.67
N HIS A 136 2.10 18.07 -15.59
CA HIS A 136 1.51 16.74 -15.56
C HIS A 136 -0.02 16.79 -15.45
N THR A 137 -0.69 15.80 -16.02
CA THR A 137 -2.15 15.66 -15.98
C THR A 137 -2.66 15.58 -14.54
N ILE A 138 -3.63 16.44 -14.23
CA ILE A 138 -4.34 16.45 -12.95
C ILE A 138 -5.64 15.69 -13.10
N TYR A 139 -5.86 14.74 -12.20
CA TYR A 139 -7.09 13.99 -12.03
C TYR A 139 -7.88 14.57 -10.87
N ASN A 140 -9.21 14.53 -10.99
CA ASN A 140 -10.13 14.97 -9.94
C ASN A 140 -11.05 13.80 -9.58
N PHE A 141 -11.28 13.61 -8.29
CA PHE A 141 -12.13 12.54 -7.75
C PHE A 141 -13.22 13.12 -6.83
#